data_AF-A0A1I4XML5-F1
#
_entry.id   AF-A0A1I4XML5-F1
#
_cell.length_a   1.000
_cell.length_b   1.000
_cell.length_c   1.000
_cell.angle_alpha   90.00
_cell.angle_beta   90.00
_cell.angle_gamma   90.00
#
_symmetry.space_group_name_H-M   'P 1'
#
loop_
_entity.id
_entity.type
_entity.pdbx_description
1 polymer ?
#
loop_
_entity_poly.entity_id
_entity_poly.type
_entity_poly.pdbx_seq_one_letter_code
_entity_poly.pdbx_strand_id
1 'polypeptide(L)'
;MNALVTRRNAVLGITAAATSFVVPSILRAQSAGRIVVVGGGFGGAACARALKRAQAGLQVTLIEPNKTFTSCPFSNEVIAGLREMDAQQFGYDRLAAEGVTVAAQAATAVDAQKRSVKAADGATFAYDRLVLSPGIDFHFEALPGYDDAASEKMPHAWKAGAQTLLLRRQVEAMADGGTVAIAIPANPLRCPPAPYERASLIAHYLKTNKPRSKVLILDAKDNFSQQRLFERAWKELYGDMIERIALSQGGRVTSVDPATMTIVTEFGNYTPDVANVIPPQRAGRIAEIAGVADHTGWCPIDPVTFESKLVKNIHVIGDACLGGGIPKSASAASGQGKACAAAIVALLAGRAPETPRLTGVCYNTVAPGYGFLLAGNYQPKGDIFAEVEGGATSPVDAPRELRAREATEAERWFQIITADVFG
;
A
#
# COMPACT_ATOMS: atom_id res chain seq x y z
N MET A 1 -60.66 63.50 -62.16
CA MET A 1 -60.80 62.31 -61.31
C MET A 1 -59.41 61.81 -60.94
N ASN A 2 -59.02 61.86 -59.66
CA ASN A 2 -58.33 60.76 -58.96
C ASN A 2 -57.90 61.17 -57.54
N ALA A 3 -58.22 60.25 -56.62
CA ALA A 3 -57.50 59.81 -55.42
C ALA A 3 -57.05 60.83 -54.35
N LEU A 4 -57.41 60.53 -53.09
CA LEU A 4 -56.50 59.92 -52.11
C LEU A 4 -57.26 59.56 -50.81
N VAL A 5 -57.07 58.33 -50.34
CA VAL A 5 -57.68 57.77 -49.12
C VAL A 5 -56.63 57.70 -48.02
N THR A 6 -56.94 58.22 -46.83
CA THR A 6 -56.23 57.90 -45.58
C THR A 6 -57.16 57.76 -44.37
N ARG A 7 -56.82 56.74 -43.56
CA ARG A 7 -56.91 56.56 -42.10
C ARG A 7 -58.27 56.69 -41.37
N ARG A 8 -58.83 55.52 -41.00
CA ARG A 8 -58.98 55.06 -39.60
C ARG A 8 -59.80 53.77 -39.57
N ASN A 9 -59.20 52.68 -39.10
CA ASN A 9 -59.91 51.64 -38.35
C ASN A 9 -58.90 50.97 -37.41
N ALA A 10 -59.21 51.07 -36.12
CA ALA A 10 -58.62 50.29 -35.05
C ALA A 10 -59.19 48.87 -35.08
N VAL A 11 -58.42 47.88 -34.64
CA VAL A 11 -58.86 46.75 -33.79
C VAL A 11 -57.66 45.81 -33.55
N LEU A 12 -57.36 45.67 -32.25
CA LEU A 12 -56.80 44.54 -31.49
C LEU A 12 -55.89 43.50 -32.15
N GLY A 13 -54.66 43.43 -31.63
CA GLY A 13 -53.86 42.21 -31.55
C GLY A 13 -53.01 42.25 -30.27
N ILE A 14 -53.49 41.64 -29.18
CA ILE A 14 -52.72 41.46 -27.93
C ILE A 14 -51.87 40.21 -28.09
N THR A 15 -50.55 40.37 -28.22
CA THR A 15 -49.57 39.29 -28.06
C THR A 15 -49.22 39.19 -26.57
N ALA A 16 -49.54 38.06 -25.94
CA ALA A 16 -49.12 37.74 -24.59
C ALA A 16 -47.62 37.40 -24.59
N ALA A 17 -46.78 38.33 -24.11
CA ALA A 17 -45.40 38.05 -23.78
C ALA A 17 -45.36 37.37 -22.40
N ALA A 18 -45.12 36.06 -22.37
CA ALA A 18 -44.83 35.34 -21.15
C ALA A 18 -43.43 35.75 -20.66
N THR A 19 -43.38 36.64 -19.66
CA THR A 19 -42.16 36.93 -18.91
C THR A 19 -41.82 35.75 -18.01
N SER A 20 -40.87 34.93 -18.44
CA SER A 20 -40.25 33.91 -17.59
C SER A 20 -39.49 34.61 -16.47
N PHE A 21 -40.07 34.67 -15.27
CA PHE A 21 -39.34 35.03 -14.06
C PHE A 21 -38.30 33.96 -13.79
N VAL A 22 -37.03 34.30 -14.02
CA VAL A 22 -35.89 33.53 -13.52
C VAL A 22 -35.94 33.62 -12.00
N VAL A 23 -36.43 32.57 -11.35
CA VAL A 23 -36.33 32.43 -9.90
C VAL A 23 -34.84 32.35 -9.58
N PRO A 24 -34.28 33.22 -8.72
CA PRO A 24 -32.91 33.10 -8.29
C PRO A 24 -32.76 31.74 -7.61
N SER A 25 -31.96 30.86 -8.22
CA SER A 25 -31.52 29.64 -7.59
C SER A 25 -30.82 30.04 -6.30
N ILE A 26 -31.42 29.68 -5.16
CA ILE A 26 -30.75 29.76 -3.87
C ILE A 26 -29.49 28.92 -4.05
N LEU A 27 -28.34 29.60 -4.17
CA LEU A 27 -27.03 29.00 -3.98
C LEU A 27 -27.05 28.42 -2.56
N ARG A 28 -27.48 27.16 -2.43
CA ARG A 28 -27.16 26.37 -1.25
C ARG A 28 -25.65 26.48 -1.14
N ALA A 29 -25.16 27.08 -0.05
CA ALA A 29 -23.77 26.93 0.34
C ALA A 29 -23.49 25.42 0.22
N GLN A 30 -22.69 25.06 -0.78
CA GLN A 30 -22.47 23.67 -1.14
C GLN A 30 -21.79 23.08 0.08
N SER A 31 -22.52 22.29 0.89
CA SER A 31 -21.97 21.71 2.11
C SER A 31 -20.69 21.02 1.71
N ALA A 32 -19.57 21.44 2.29
CA ALA A 32 -18.28 20.95 1.84
C ALA A 32 -18.26 19.41 1.95
N GLY A 33 -17.88 18.75 0.86
CA GLY A 33 -17.98 17.29 0.75
C GLY A 33 -17.32 16.59 1.94
N ARG A 34 -18.00 15.57 2.46
CA ARG A 34 -17.53 14.73 3.57
C ARG A 34 -16.82 13.52 3.03
N ILE A 35 -15.54 13.41 3.35
CA ILE A 35 -14.71 12.26 2.98
C ILE A 35 -14.26 11.58 4.26
N VAL A 36 -14.51 10.27 4.34
CA VAL A 36 -13.93 9.41 5.37
C VAL A 36 -12.82 8.59 4.72
N VAL A 37 -11.66 8.54 5.35
CA VAL A 37 -10.51 7.72 4.96
C VAL A 37 -10.26 6.72 6.07
N VAL A 38 -10.20 5.42 5.77
CA VAL A 38 -9.92 4.35 6.74
C VAL A 38 -8.54 3.76 6.48
N GLY A 39 -7.67 3.85 7.47
CA GLY A 39 -6.27 3.40 7.43
C GLY A 39 -5.30 4.55 7.17
N GLY A 40 -4.44 4.83 8.14
CA GLY A 40 -3.46 5.92 8.14
C GLY A 40 -2.07 5.55 7.62
N GLY A 41 -1.95 4.52 6.79
CA GLY A 41 -0.67 4.17 6.14
C GLY A 41 -0.34 5.07 4.94
N PHE A 42 0.69 4.69 4.16
CA PHE A 42 1.16 5.45 2.99
C PHE A 42 0.04 5.90 2.02
N GLY A 43 -0.96 5.05 1.77
CA GLY A 43 -2.06 5.39 0.86
C GLY A 43 -3.08 6.35 1.47
N GLY A 44 -3.65 5.99 2.61
CA GLY A 44 -4.71 6.78 3.25
C GLY A 44 -4.22 8.14 3.78
N ALA A 45 -3.04 8.20 4.40
CA ALA A 45 -2.48 9.47 4.85
C ALA A 45 -2.16 10.41 3.67
N ALA A 46 -1.58 9.89 2.58
CA ALA A 46 -1.36 10.65 1.36
C ALA A 46 -2.68 11.17 0.76
N CYS A 47 -3.71 10.33 0.71
CA CYS A 47 -5.03 10.69 0.21
C CYS A 47 -5.68 11.79 1.05
N ALA A 48 -5.72 11.63 2.38
CA ALA A 48 -6.32 12.59 3.29
C ALA A 48 -5.65 13.97 3.18
N ARG A 49 -4.31 13.99 3.15
CA ARG A 49 -3.52 15.21 2.98
C ARG A 49 -3.75 15.86 1.61
N ALA A 50 -3.75 15.07 0.53
CA ALA A 50 -3.99 15.55 -0.82
C ALA A 50 -5.41 16.15 -0.98
N LEU A 51 -6.43 15.55 -0.38
CA LEU A 51 -7.80 16.09 -0.36
C LEU A 51 -7.86 17.48 0.30
N LYS A 52 -7.25 17.64 1.49
CA LYS A 52 -7.20 18.93 2.19
C LYS A 52 -6.45 19.99 1.40
N ARG A 53 -5.33 19.63 0.77
CA ARG A 53 -4.55 20.54 -0.07
C ARG A 53 -5.27 20.96 -1.34
N ALA A 54 -6.00 20.03 -1.97
CA ALA A 54 -6.76 20.32 -3.18
C ALA A 54 -7.96 21.23 -2.90
N GLN A 55 -8.64 21.04 -1.77
CA GLN A 55 -9.76 21.88 -1.37
C GLN A 55 -9.89 21.96 0.15
N ALA A 56 -9.39 23.06 0.73
CA ALA A 56 -9.34 23.28 2.18
C ALA A 56 -10.71 23.19 2.88
N GLY A 57 -11.80 23.48 2.16
CA GLY A 57 -13.17 23.39 2.68
C GLY A 57 -13.64 21.96 2.96
N LEU A 58 -13.07 20.92 2.32
CA LEU A 58 -13.52 19.54 2.50
C LEU A 58 -13.43 19.08 3.95
N GLN A 59 -14.44 18.34 4.40
CA GLN A 59 -14.47 17.68 5.69
C GLN A 59 -13.84 16.30 5.55
N VAL A 60 -12.55 16.19 5.87
CA VAL A 60 -11.78 14.96 5.75
C VAL A 60 -11.54 14.37 7.13
N THR A 61 -12.07 13.16 7.37
CA THR A 61 -11.82 12.38 8.59
C THR A 61 -10.98 11.15 8.28
N LEU A 62 -9.82 11.02 8.91
CA LEU A 62 -8.96 9.84 8.87
C LEU A 62 -9.22 8.98 10.10
N ILE A 63 -9.68 7.74 9.91
CA ILE A 63 -9.90 6.76 10.97
C ILE A 63 -8.72 5.78 10.96
N GLU A 64 -7.92 5.81 12.03
CA GLU A 64 -6.72 4.99 12.19
C GLU A 64 -6.57 4.59 13.67
N PRO A 65 -6.49 3.29 14.01
CA PRO A 65 -6.36 2.87 15.41
C PRO A 65 -5.01 3.23 16.04
N ASN A 66 -3.91 3.24 15.28
CA ASN A 66 -2.58 3.48 15.83
C ASN A 66 -2.27 4.98 15.86
N LYS A 67 -1.88 5.49 17.03
CA LYS A 67 -1.41 6.88 17.16
C LYS A 67 -0.09 7.14 16.43
N THR A 68 0.66 6.07 16.18
CA THR A 68 1.97 6.11 15.53
C THR A 68 1.98 5.09 14.40
N PHE A 69 2.24 5.55 13.18
CA PHE A 69 2.51 4.67 12.05
C PHE A 69 3.93 4.14 12.15
N THR A 70 4.11 2.82 12.05
CA THR A 70 5.45 2.22 11.92
C THR A 70 5.65 1.71 10.49
N SER A 71 6.64 2.27 9.81
CA SER A 71 6.99 1.93 8.43
C SER A 71 7.60 0.54 8.32
N CYS A 72 7.15 -0.21 7.32
CA CYS A 72 7.73 -1.50 6.93
C CYS A 72 8.86 -1.37 5.89
N PRO A 73 8.82 -0.45 4.91
CA PRO A 73 10.04 -0.05 4.19
C PRO A 73 11.17 0.27 5.17
N PHE A 74 12.41 -0.07 4.86
CA PHE A 74 13.59 0.08 5.75
C PHE A 74 13.57 -0.73 7.07
N SER A 75 12.48 -1.42 7.42
CA SER A 75 12.46 -2.27 8.63
C SER A 75 13.43 -3.47 8.57
N ASN A 76 13.88 -3.87 7.38
CA ASN A 76 14.92 -4.88 7.21
C ASN A 76 16.30 -4.40 7.73
N GLU A 77 16.59 -3.10 7.65
CA GLU A 77 17.79 -2.53 8.28
C GLU A 77 17.70 -2.55 9.80
N VAL A 78 16.48 -2.40 10.35
CA VAL A 78 16.26 -2.56 11.80
C VAL A 78 16.55 -4.01 12.22
N ILE A 79 16.07 -5.00 11.46
CA ILE A 79 16.36 -6.42 11.71
C ILE A 79 17.87 -6.71 11.69
N ALA A 80 18.61 -6.05 10.79
CA ALA A 80 20.06 -6.19 10.69
C ALA A 80 20.87 -5.33 11.68
N GLY A 81 20.21 -4.54 12.54
CA GLY A 81 20.87 -3.64 13.49
C GLY A 81 21.56 -2.42 12.85
N LEU A 82 21.20 -2.08 11.62
CA LEU A 82 21.73 -0.92 10.89
C LEU A 82 20.89 0.34 11.11
N ARG A 83 19.70 0.19 11.69
CA ARG A 83 18.75 1.26 11.93
C ARG A 83 17.96 1.02 13.21
N GLU A 84 17.59 2.10 13.88
CA GLU A 84 16.71 2.04 15.05
C GLU A 84 15.23 2.11 14.67
N MET A 85 14.37 1.56 15.54
CA MET A 85 12.93 1.44 15.27
C MET A 85 12.21 2.79 15.27
N ASP A 86 12.67 3.75 16.06
CA ASP A 86 12.11 5.11 16.13
C ASP A 86 12.23 5.85 14.78
N ALA A 87 13.29 5.59 14.01
CA ALA A 87 13.44 6.10 12.64
C ALA A 87 12.40 5.54 11.65
N GLN A 88 11.57 4.58 12.08
CA GLN A 88 10.43 4.04 11.32
C GLN A 88 9.08 4.59 11.80
N GLN A 89 9.05 5.44 12.83
CA GLN A 89 7.82 5.86 13.50
C GLN A 89 7.41 7.28 13.13
N PHE A 90 6.15 7.44 12.73
CA PHE A 90 5.60 8.71 12.26
C PHE A 90 4.25 8.99 12.94
N GLY A 91 4.06 10.24 13.36
CA GLY A 91 2.80 10.72 13.93
C GLY A 91 1.86 11.30 12.86
N TYR A 92 0.68 11.75 13.30
CA TYR A 92 -0.33 12.36 12.45
C TYR A 92 -0.56 13.85 12.72
N ASP A 93 0.26 14.47 13.58
CA ASP A 93 0.08 15.85 14.03
C ASP A 93 0.11 16.86 12.89
N ARG A 94 0.96 16.63 11.88
CA ARG A 94 1.04 17.48 10.69
C ARG A 94 -0.21 17.37 9.82
N LEU A 95 -0.80 16.17 9.68
CA LEU A 95 -2.08 16.02 8.98
C LEU A 95 -3.19 16.77 9.72
N ALA A 96 -3.22 16.66 11.05
CA ALA A 96 -4.16 17.39 11.89
C ALA A 96 -4.00 18.92 11.75
N ALA A 97 -2.75 19.42 11.76
CA ALA A 97 -2.45 20.83 11.52
C ALA A 97 -2.83 21.31 10.10
N GLU A 98 -2.83 20.42 9.10
CA GLU A 98 -3.35 20.69 7.75
C GLU A 98 -4.89 20.55 7.63
N GLY A 99 -5.58 20.33 8.76
CA GLY A 99 -7.04 20.33 8.84
C GLY A 99 -7.71 18.99 8.56
N VAL A 100 -6.98 17.88 8.63
CA VAL A 100 -7.55 16.51 8.67
C VAL A 100 -8.04 16.23 10.09
N THR A 101 -9.28 15.74 10.25
CA THR A 101 -9.73 15.21 11.54
C THR A 101 -9.20 13.80 11.70
N VAL A 102 -8.32 13.55 12.67
CA VAL A 102 -7.76 12.22 12.92
C VAL A 102 -8.52 11.56 14.08
N ALA A 103 -9.26 10.49 13.79
CA ALA A 103 -9.94 9.66 14.77
C ALA A 103 -9.06 8.45 15.09
N ALA A 104 -8.48 8.44 16.29
CA ALA A 104 -7.62 7.37 16.80
C ALA A 104 -8.44 6.11 17.20
N GLN A 105 -9.14 5.53 16.23
CA GLN A 105 -10.10 4.45 16.40
C GLN A 105 -9.99 3.43 15.27
N ALA A 106 -10.34 2.18 15.54
CA ALA A 106 -10.55 1.19 14.50
C ALA A 106 -11.93 1.39 13.85
N ALA A 107 -12.00 1.33 12.51
CA ALA A 107 -13.27 1.17 11.81
C ALA A 107 -13.77 -0.28 11.98
N THR A 108 -15.01 -0.46 12.39
CA THR A 108 -15.59 -1.77 12.71
C THR A 108 -16.74 -2.18 11.79
N ALA A 109 -17.41 -1.23 11.16
CA ALA A 109 -18.46 -1.49 10.19
C ALA A 109 -18.57 -0.38 9.14
N VAL A 110 -19.05 -0.76 7.96
CA VAL A 110 -19.38 0.17 6.87
C VAL A 110 -20.82 -0.11 6.44
N ASP A 111 -21.70 0.89 6.53
CA ASP A 111 -23.04 0.85 5.97
C ASP A 111 -23.03 1.61 4.65
N ALA A 112 -22.88 0.88 3.54
CA ALA A 112 -22.80 1.45 2.21
C ALA A 112 -24.11 2.12 1.76
N GLN A 113 -25.26 1.66 2.27
CA GLN A 113 -26.57 2.23 1.92
C GLN A 113 -26.77 3.58 2.61
N LYS A 114 -26.47 3.66 3.92
CA LYS A 114 -26.54 4.90 4.70
C LYS A 114 -25.31 5.79 4.54
N ARG A 115 -24.28 5.31 3.84
CA ARG A 115 -22.99 5.96 3.63
C ARG A 115 -22.35 6.40 4.95
N SER A 116 -22.10 5.43 5.82
CA SER A 116 -21.48 5.69 7.12
C SER A 116 -20.46 4.64 7.52
N VAL A 117 -19.48 5.05 8.32
CA VAL A 117 -18.48 4.17 8.95
C VAL A 117 -18.69 4.22 10.46
N LYS A 118 -18.75 3.06 11.12
CA LYS A 118 -18.78 2.95 12.58
C LYS A 118 -17.37 2.72 13.10
N ALA A 119 -16.97 3.48 14.11
CA ALA A 119 -15.73 3.29 14.85
C ALA A 119 -15.93 2.40 16.09
N ALA A 120 -14.83 1.90 16.65
CA ALA A 120 -14.82 1.01 17.81
C ALA A 120 -15.42 1.64 19.08
N ASP A 121 -15.30 2.95 19.24
CA ASP A 121 -15.93 3.73 20.33
C ASP A 121 -17.44 3.97 20.14
N GLY A 122 -18.01 3.48 19.04
CA GLY A 122 -19.42 3.66 18.69
C GLY A 122 -19.71 4.93 17.90
N ALA A 123 -18.74 5.81 17.69
CA ALA A 123 -18.92 6.98 16.82
C ALA A 123 -19.26 6.55 15.40
N THR A 124 -20.08 7.35 14.72
CA THR A 124 -20.50 7.10 13.34
C THR A 124 -20.16 8.30 12.48
N PHE A 125 -19.45 8.04 11.38
CA PHE A 125 -18.97 9.04 10.45
C PHE A 125 -19.71 8.90 9.12
N ALA A 126 -20.58 9.86 8.82
CA ALA A 126 -21.25 9.93 7.52
C ALA A 126 -20.28 10.43 6.44
N TYR A 127 -20.39 9.87 5.24
CA TYR A 127 -19.55 10.24 4.11
C TYR A 127 -20.36 10.49 2.84
N ASP A 128 -19.85 11.37 2.00
CA ASP A 128 -20.27 11.48 0.61
C ASP A 128 -19.42 10.55 -0.27
N ARG A 129 -18.13 10.39 0.09
CA ARG A 129 -17.23 9.35 -0.45
C ARG A 129 -16.36 8.73 0.66
N LEU A 130 -16.14 7.42 0.58
CA LEU A 130 -15.29 6.66 1.50
C LEU A 130 -14.03 6.22 0.77
N VAL A 131 -12.87 6.33 1.41
CA VAL A 131 -11.60 5.78 0.93
C VAL A 131 -11.14 4.70 1.91
N LEU A 132 -10.94 3.49 1.42
CA LEU A 132 -10.38 2.38 2.17
C LEU A 132 -8.92 2.16 1.76
N SER A 133 -8.01 2.33 2.72
CA SER A 133 -6.59 1.97 2.59
C SER A 133 -6.12 1.11 3.77
N PRO A 134 -6.76 -0.05 4.02
CA PRO A 134 -6.49 -0.85 5.21
C PRO A 134 -5.21 -1.69 5.11
N GLY A 135 -4.46 -1.59 4.01
CA GLY A 135 -3.30 -2.43 3.74
C GLY A 135 -3.68 -3.89 3.54
N ILE A 136 -2.82 -4.79 4.04
CA ILE A 136 -3.02 -6.23 4.00
C ILE A 136 -3.58 -6.76 5.32
N ASP A 137 -4.26 -7.89 5.22
CA ASP A 137 -4.34 -8.85 6.30
C ASP A 137 -3.66 -10.17 5.96
N PHE A 138 -3.45 -11.00 6.96
CA PHE A 138 -2.92 -12.35 6.77
C PHE A 138 -4.07 -13.33 6.54
N HIS A 139 -3.87 -14.23 5.57
CA HIS A 139 -4.76 -15.34 5.28
C HIS A 139 -4.21 -16.57 6.00
N PHE A 140 -4.26 -16.55 7.34
CA PHE A 140 -3.71 -17.59 8.20
C PHE A 140 -4.31 -18.98 7.90
N GLU A 141 -5.58 -19.01 7.49
CA GLU A 141 -6.29 -20.21 7.10
C GLU A 141 -5.66 -20.91 5.87
N ALA A 142 -4.86 -20.18 5.08
CA ALA A 142 -4.11 -20.72 3.93
C ALA A 142 -2.74 -21.31 4.32
N LEU A 143 -2.31 -21.21 5.58
CA LEU A 143 -1.07 -21.81 6.08
C LEU A 143 -1.33 -22.55 7.42
N PRO A 144 -1.68 -23.84 7.36
CA PRO A 144 -1.91 -24.66 8.54
C PRO A 144 -0.79 -24.56 9.58
N GLY A 145 -1.19 -24.40 10.85
CA GLY A 145 -0.28 -24.25 11.99
C GLY A 145 0.28 -22.84 12.19
N TYR A 146 -0.11 -21.88 11.36
CA TYR A 146 0.29 -20.48 11.51
C TYR A 146 -0.90 -19.57 11.81
N ASP A 147 -0.92 -19.00 13.01
CA ASP A 147 -1.89 -18.01 13.49
C ASP A 147 -1.16 -16.85 14.23
N ASP A 148 -1.92 -15.97 14.87
CA ASP A 148 -1.34 -14.87 15.66
C ASP A 148 -0.40 -15.38 16.77
N ALA A 149 -0.74 -16.48 17.44
CA ALA A 149 0.11 -17.04 18.50
C ALA A 149 1.39 -17.67 17.93
N ALA A 150 1.31 -18.33 16.78
CA ALA A 150 2.47 -18.85 16.06
C ALA A 150 3.40 -17.71 15.63
N SER A 151 2.86 -16.55 15.25
CA SER A 151 3.65 -15.38 14.84
C SER A 151 4.52 -14.81 15.97
N GLU A 152 4.20 -15.07 17.24
CA GLU A 152 5.03 -14.66 18.38
C GLU A 152 6.26 -15.57 18.59
N LYS A 153 6.33 -16.70 17.89
CA LYS A 153 7.49 -17.61 17.85
C LYS A 153 8.20 -17.60 16.50
N MET A 154 7.42 -17.55 15.42
CA MET A 154 7.87 -17.55 14.05
C MET A 154 7.45 -16.23 13.38
N PRO A 155 8.10 -15.09 13.70
CA PRO A 155 7.61 -13.77 13.33
C PRO A 155 7.51 -13.59 11.83
N HIS A 156 6.45 -12.93 11.35
CA HIS A 156 6.33 -12.55 9.94
C HIS A 156 7.10 -11.27 9.62
N ALA A 157 7.13 -10.33 10.56
CA ALA A 157 7.63 -8.96 10.38
C ALA A 157 7.16 -8.27 9.07
N TRP A 158 5.95 -8.59 8.55
CA TRP A 158 5.35 -7.96 7.36
C TRP A 158 4.38 -6.81 7.68
N LYS A 159 4.02 -6.68 8.95
CA LYS A 159 3.54 -5.46 9.61
C LYS A 159 4.63 -5.08 10.62
N ALA A 160 5.20 -3.89 10.49
CA ALA A 160 6.38 -3.48 11.25
C ALA A 160 6.05 -3.13 12.72
N GLY A 161 7.08 -2.98 13.54
CA GLY A 161 6.96 -2.68 14.97
C GLY A 161 7.39 -3.87 15.83
N ALA A 162 6.53 -4.35 16.72
CA ALA A 162 6.85 -5.42 17.66
C ALA A 162 7.39 -6.68 16.96
N GLN A 163 6.80 -7.07 15.84
CA GLN A 163 7.21 -8.22 15.03
C GLN A 163 8.59 -8.04 14.37
N THR A 164 8.95 -6.82 13.95
CA THR A 164 10.30 -6.51 13.46
C THR A 164 11.35 -6.66 14.57
N LEU A 165 11.06 -6.12 15.75
CA LEU A 165 11.95 -6.23 16.92
C LEU A 165 12.06 -7.68 17.42
N LEU A 166 10.97 -8.44 17.36
CA LEU A 166 10.98 -9.87 17.70
C LEU A 166 11.94 -10.63 16.78
N LEU A 167 11.83 -10.44 15.45
CA LEU A 167 12.75 -11.07 14.50
C LEU A 167 14.20 -10.63 14.73
N ARG A 168 14.47 -9.33 14.95
CA ARG A 168 15.81 -8.83 15.31
C ARG A 168 16.38 -9.58 16.52
N ARG A 169 15.63 -9.63 17.62
CA ARG A 169 16.06 -10.30 18.85
C ARG A 169 16.34 -11.79 18.65
N GLN A 170 15.51 -12.48 17.86
CA GLN A 170 15.72 -13.90 17.57
C GLN A 170 17.01 -14.12 16.76
N VAL A 171 17.27 -13.29 15.74
CA VAL A 171 18.51 -13.35 14.94
C VAL A 171 19.73 -13.02 15.80
N GLU A 172 19.64 -12.04 16.70
CA GLU A 172 20.73 -11.67 17.63
C GLU A 172 21.02 -12.81 18.64
N ALA A 173 19.97 -13.45 19.18
CA ALA A 173 20.09 -14.51 20.17
C ALA A 173 20.50 -15.87 19.59
N MET A 174 20.32 -16.09 18.29
CA MET A 174 20.70 -17.34 17.60
C MET A 174 22.17 -17.67 17.82
N ALA A 175 22.52 -18.93 18.08
CA ALA A 175 23.92 -19.35 18.17
C ALA A 175 24.63 -19.23 16.81
N ASP A 176 25.94 -18.94 16.82
CA ASP A 176 26.73 -18.99 15.58
C ASP A 176 26.81 -20.43 15.05
N GLY A 177 26.48 -20.62 13.77
CA GLY A 177 26.23 -21.92 13.15
C GLY A 177 24.75 -22.22 12.92
N GLY A 178 23.84 -21.38 13.44
CA GLY A 178 22.40 -21.55 13.28
C GLY A 178 21.89 -21.22 11.87
N THR A 179 20.67 -21.65 11.58
CA THR A 179 19.97 -21.36 10.32
C THR A 179 18.80 -20.42 10.55
N VAL A 180 18.76 -19.32 9.80
CA VAL A 180 17.57 -18.48 9.66
C VAL A 180 16.80 -18.91 8.42
N ALA A 181 15.61 -19.47 8.58
CA ALA A 181 14.73 -19.76 7.44
C ALA A 181 13.77 -18.60 7.17
N ILE A 182 13.56 -18.28 5.89
CA ILE A 182 12.56 -17.31 5.43
C ILE A 182 11.58 -18.06 4.51
N ALA A 183 10.35 -18.25 4.98
CA ALA A 183 9.27 -18.82 4.18
C ALA A 183 8.53 -17.72 3.44
N ILE A 184 8.52 -17.78 2.10
CA ILE A 184 7.95 -16.75 1.23
C ILE A 184 6.71 -17.30 0.52
N PRO A 185 5.56 -16.60 0.56
CA PRO A 185 4.33 -17.07 -0.04
C PRO A 185 4.32 -16.81 -1.56
N ALA A 186 3.27 -17.33 -2.21
CA ALA A 186 2.96 -17.03 -3.59
C ALA A 186 2.50 -15.57 -3.77
N ASN A 187 2.48 -15.11 -5.02
CA ASN A 187 1.87 -13.82 -5.37
C ASN A 187 0.34 -13.88 -5.25
N PRO A 188 -0.35 -12.75 -5.02
CA PRO A 188 0.23 -11.42 -4.75
C PRO A 188 0.68 -11.26 -3.28
N LEU A 189 1.78 -10.56 -3.07
CA LEU A 189 2.28 -10.14 -1.75
C LEU A 189 2.66 -8.66 -1.74
N ARG A 190 2.58 -8.03 -0.55
CA ARG A 190 3.16 -6.71 -0.30
C ARG A 190 4.66 -6.75 -0.54
N CYS A 191 5.16 -5.78 -1.30
CA CYS A 191 6.56 -5.54 -1.63
C CYS A 191 7.30 -6.80 -2.12
N PRO A 192 7.10 -7.22 -3.38
CA PRO A 192 7.68 -8.47 -3.91
C PRO A 192 9.19 -8.69 -3.69
N PRO A 193 10.09 -7.68 -3.74
CA PRO A 193 11.51 -7.91 -3.52
C PRO A 193 11.93 -7.93 -2.04
N ALA A 194 11.07 -7.49 -1.11
CA ALA A 194 11.41 -7.33 0.30
C ALA A 194 11.87 -8.61 1.04
N PRO A 195 11.39 -9.83 0.72
CA PRO A 195 11.89 -11.03 1.40
C PRO A 195 13.37 -11.30 1.07
N TYR A 196 13.78 -10.95 -0.14
CA TYR A 196 15.12 -11.16 -0.66
C TYR A 196 16.08 -10.06 -0.17
N GLU A 197 15.58 -8.83 -0.02
CA GLU A 197 16.27 -7.78 0.74
C GLU A 197 16.50 -8.21 2.20
N ARG A 198 15.47 -8.75 2.85
CA ARG A 198 15.57 -9.28 4.21
C ARG A 198 16.64 -10.37 4.33
N ALA A 199 16.63 -11.35 3.41
CA ALA A 199 17.66 -12.39 3.36
C ALA A 199 19.07 -11.78 3.24
N SER A 200 19.22 -10.76 2.41
CA SER A 200 20.49 -10.06 2.19
C SER A 200 20.98 -9.36 3.46
N LEU A 201 20.12 -8.62 4.14
CA LEU A 201 20.49 -7.86 5.34
C LEU A 201 20.65 -8.75 6.59
N ILE A 202 19.91 -9.85 6.69
CA ILE A 202 20.19 -10.89 7.68
C ILE A 202 21.56 -11.52 7.39
N ALA A 203 21.86 -11.90 6.15
CA ALA A 203 23.18 -12.42 5.78
C ALA A 203 24.31 -11.41 6.05
N HIS A 204 24.07 -10.12 5.86
CA HIS A 204 25.00 -9.05 6.25
C HIS A 204 25.34 -9.12 7.75
N TYR A 205 24.31 -9.20 8.60
CA TYR A 205 24.47 -9.34 10.04
C TYR A 205 25.21 -10.64 10.40
N LEU A 206 24.81 -11.77 9.81
CA LEU A 206 25.43 -13.08 10.07
C LEU A 206 26.89 -13.12 9.64
N LYS A 207 27.26 -12.61 8.46
CA LYS A 207 28.65 -12.53 8.02
C LYS A 207 29.56 -11.81 9.01
N THR A 208 29.03 -10.80 9.68
CA THR A 208 29.80 -9.98 10.62
C THR A 208 29.84 -10.58 12.02
N ASN A 209 28.73 -11.17 12.49
CA ASN A 209 28.55 -11.54 13.89
C ASN A 209 28.46 -13.06 14.14
N LYS A 210 28.04 -13.82 13.13
CA LYS A 210 27.74 -15.26 13.22
C LYS A 210 28.12 -15.98 11.90
N PRO A 211 29.40 -15.95 11.49
CA PRO A 211 29.83 -16.31 10.13
C PRO A 211 29.69 -17.80 9.78
N ARG A 212 29.44 -18.69 10.76
CA ARG A 212 29.15 -20.11 10.49
C ARG A 212 27.67 -20.35 10.19
N SER A 213 26.83 -19.35 10.39
CA SER A 213 25.38 -19.39 10.18
C SER A 213 25.01 -19.22 8.72
N LYS A 214 23.78 -19.57 8.36
CA LYS A 214 23.25 -19.39 7.00
C LYS A 214 21.81 -18.90 6.98
N VAL A 215 21.39 -18.38 5.82
CA VAL A 215 19.99 -18.05 5.51
C VAL A 215 19.46 -19.10 4.52
N LEU A 216 18.32 -19.68 4.84
CA LEU A 216 17.58 -20.60 3.97
C LEU A 216 16.29 -19.94 3.51
N ILE A 217 16.11 -19.78 2.20
CA ILE A 217 14.89 -19.25 1.61
C ILE A 217 14.05 -20.42 1.09
N LEU A 218 12.83 -20.56 1.62
CA LEU A 218 11.82 -21.51 1.16
C LEU A 218 10.78 -20.73 0.36
N ASP A 219 10.85 -20.84 -0.97
CA ASP A 219 10.12 -19.96 -1.87
C ASP A 219 8.97 -20.68 -2.59
N ALA A 220 7.75 -20.16 -2.45
CA ALA A 220 6.61 -20.60 -3.24
C ALA A 220 6.60 -20.06 -4.69
N LYS A 221 7.74 -19.56 -5.20
CA LYS A 221 7.92 -19.02 -6.56
C LYS A 221 9.22 -19.51 -7.18
N ASP A 222 9.20 -19.71 -8.51
CA ASP A 222 10.41 -20.00 -9.29
C ASP A 222 11.20 -18.75 -9.63
N ASN A 223 10.51 -17.64 -9.93
CA ASN A 223 11.13 -16.37 -10.26
C ASN A 223 10.65 -15.27 -9.31
N PHE A 224 11.51 -14.28 -9.06
CA PHE A 224 11.17 -13.12 -8.23
C PHE A 224 11.70 -11.80 -8.78
N SER A 225 11.15 -10.70 -8.26
CA SER A 225 11.51 -9.35 -8.69
C SER A 225 12.99 -9.08 -8.45
N GLN A 226 13.70 -8.64 -9.49
CA GLN A 226 15.13 -8.29 -9.44
C GLN A 226 16.06 -9.47 -9.09
N GLN A 227 15.64 -10.72 -9.35
CA GLN A 227 16.38 -11.94 -9.00
C GLN A 227 17.86 -11.91 -9.42
N ARG A 228 18.16 -11.53 -10.68
CA ARG A 228 19.55 -11.46 -11.16
C ARG A 228 20.43 -10.46 -10.39
N LEU A 229 19.85 -9.34 -9.94
CA LEU A 229 20.56 -8.34 -9.12
C LEU A 229 20.86 -8.91 -7.74
N PHE A 230 19.88 -9.55 -7.10
CA PHE A 230 20.04 -10.21 -5.80
C PHE A 230 21.06 -11.35 -5.86
N GLU A 231 20.92 -12.30 -6.78
CA GLU A 231 21.84 -13.45 -6.91
C GLU A 231 23.28 -13.01 -7.20
N ARG A 232 23.46 -11.97 -8.04
CA ARG A 232 24.77 -11.35 -8.25
C ARG A 232 25.34 -10.77 -6.96
N ALA A 233 24.55 -9.99 -6.23
CA ALA A 233 24.97 -9.39 -4.97
C ALA A 233 25.28 -10.46 -3.90
N TRP A 234 24.48 -11.52 -3.80
CA TRP A 234 24.70 -12.62 -2.86
C TRP A 234 25.99 -13.35 -3.13
N LYS A 235 26.24 -13.71 -4.40
CA LYS A 235 27.50 -14.35 -4.80
C LYS A 235 28.71 -13.49 -4.46
N GLU A 236 28.61 -12.18 -4.70
CA GLU A 236 29.69 -11.24 -4.46
C GLU A 236 29.93 -10.93 -2.96
N LEU A 237 28.86 -10.81 -2.18
CA LEU A 237 28.93 -10.35 -0.79
C LEU A 237 28.98 -11.49 0.23
N TYR A 238 28.30 -12.61 -0.06
CA TYR A 238 27.95 -13.63 0.93
C TYR A 238 28.34 -15.05 0.52
N GLY A 239 28.79 -15.27 -0.72
CA GLY A 239 29.14 -16.62 -1.21
C GLY A 239 27.95 -17.56 -1.09
N ASP A 240 28.13 -18.68 -0.38
CA ASP A 240 27.12 -19.73 -0.20
C ASP A 240 26.24 -19.54 1.07
N MET A 241 26.34 -18.41 1.77
CA MET A 241 25.61 -18.15 3.01
C MET A 241 24.08 -18.06 2.81
N ILE A 242 23.62 -17.72 1.61
CA ILE A 242 22.20 -17.65 1.27
C ILE A 242 21.88 -18.80 0.32
N GLU A 243 21.06 -19.72 0.80
CA GLU A 243 20.54 -20.85 0.05
C GLU A 243 19.07 -20.58 -0.29
N ARG A 244 18.65 -20.83 -1.54
CA ARG A 244 17.25 -20.71 -1.95
C ARG A 244 16.76 -22.01 -2.56
N ILE A 245 15.64 -22.50 -2.04
CA ILE A 245 14.88 -23.60 -2.62
C ILE A 245 13.67 -22.98 -3.31
N ALA A 246 13.65 -23.03 -4.64
CA ALA A 246 12.57 -22.50 -5.47
C ALA A 246 11.33 -23.42 -5.46
N LEU A 247 10.20 -22.94 -6.00
CA LEU A 247 8.96 -23.73 -6.07
C LEU A 247 9.17 -25.09 -6.76
N SER A 248 9.79 -25.07 -7.94
CA SER A 248 10.12 -26.28 -8.73
C SER A 248 11.08 -27.25 -8.04
N GLN A 249 11.72 -26.81 -6.95
CA GLN A 249 12.62 -27.61 -6.11
C GLN A 249 11.99 -28.01 -4.77
N GLY A 250 10.72 -27.67 -4.51
CA GLY A 250 10.03 -27.96 -3.25
C GLY A 250 10.07 -26.86 -2.20
N GLY A 251 10.34 -25.62 -2.60
CA GLY A 251 10.41 -24.48 -1.69
C GLY A 251 9.08 -24.06 -1.08
N ARG A 252 7.96 -24.58 -1.59
CA ARG A 252 6.63 -24.21 -1.11
C ARG A 252 6.36 -24.80 0.28
N VAL A 253 6.26 -23.92 1.26
CA VAL A 253 5.80 -24.27 2.61
C VAL A 253 4.31 -24.59 2.58
N THR A 254 3.94 -25.72 3.17
CA THR A 254 2.55 -26.22 3.23
C THR A 254 1.96 -26.16 4.62
N SER A 255 2.80 -26.17 5.67
CA SER A 255 2.40 -25.98 7.07
C SER A 255 3.60 -25.64 7.95
N VAL A 256 3.35 -25.23 9.19
CA VAL A 256 4.40 -25.00 10.20
C VAL A 256 3.98 -25.57 11.55
N ASP A 257 4.95 -25.91 12.38
CA ASP A 257 4.76 -26.29 13.78
C ASP A 257 5.56 -25.34 14.69
N PRO A 258 4.91 -24.36 15.34
CA PRO A 258 5.57 -23.40 16.23
C PRO A 258 5.99 -24.00 17.58
N ALA A 259 5.57 -25.22 17.93
CA ALA A 259 6.03 -25.89 19.16
C ALA A 259 7.42 -26.50 18.96
N THR A 260 7.70 -27.03 17.77
CA THR A 260 8.98 -27.69 17.44
C THR A 260 9.88 -26.86 16.53
N MET A 261 9.49 -25.64 16.17
CA MET A 261 10.17 -24.80 15.18
C MET A 261 10.30 -25.46 13.79
N THR A 262 9.30 -26.23 13.38
CA THR A 262 9.34 -26.96 12.09
C THR A 262 8.62 -26.17 10.99
N ILE A 263 9.25 -26.07 9.82
CA ILE A 263 8.63 -25.63 8.56
C ILE A 263 8.50 -26.85 7.65
N VAL A 264 7.28 -27.14 7.19
CA VAL A 264 6.98 -28.29 6.33
C VAL A 264 6.82 -27.80 4.90
N THR A 265 7.54 -28.41 3.96
CA THR A 265 7.36 -28.20 2.52
C THR A 265 6.85 -29.47 1.84
N GLU A 266 6.60 -29.40 0.53
CA GLU A 266 6.16 -30.57 -0.25
C GLU A 266 7.19 -31.73 -0.25
N PHE A 267 8.48 -31.41 -0.16
CA PHE A 267 9.56 -32.41 -0.32
C PHE A 267 10.50 -32.50 0.90
N GLY A 268 10.21 -31.83 2.01
CA GLY A 268 11.02 -31.94 3.22
C GLY A 268 10.53 -31.10 4.40
N ASN A 269 11.08 -31.39 5.57
CA ASN A 269 10.85 -30.63 6.80
C ASN A 269 12.15 -29.96 7.23
N TYR A 270 12.06 -28.72 7.69
CA TYR A 270 13.18 -27.90 8.13
C TYR A 270 12.95 -27.46 9.57
N THR A 271 13.96 -27.60 10.43
CA THR A 271 13.92 -27.14 11.82
C THR A 271 14.97 -26.04 12.04
N PRO A 272 14.75 -24.83 11.51
CA PRO A 272 15.67 -23.72 11.68
C PRO A 272 15.71 -23.21 13.13
N ASP A 273 16.81 -22.59 13.50
CA ASP A 273 16.96 -21.89 14.79
C ASP A 273 16.09 -20.63 14.85
N VAL A 274 15.87 -19.96 13.71
CA VAL A 274 14.98 -18.81 13.57
C VAL A 274 14.12 -19.00 12.32
N ALA A 275 12.80 -18.94 12.47
CA ALA A 275 11.84 -19.05 11.37
C ALA A 275 11.11 -17.72 11.13
N ASN A 276 11.44 -17.03 10.04
CA ASN A 276 10.65 -15.91 9.53
C ASN A 276 9.60 -16.43 8.55
N VAL A 277 8.34 -16.53 9.00
CA VAL A 277 7.24 -17.06 8.19
C VAL A 277 6.38 -15.93 7.66
N ILE A 278 6.40 -15.69 6.35
CA ILE A 278 5.54 -14.67 5.72
C ILE A 278 4.29 -15.40 5.19
N PRO A 279 3.12 -15.27 5.82
CA PRO A 279 1.93 -15.99 5.37
C PRO A 279 1.35 -15.36 4.09
N PRO A 280 0.51 -16.11 3.36
CA PRO A 280 -0.32 -15.55 2.29
C PRO A 280 -1.15 -14.35 2.78
N GLN A 281 -1.44 -13.42 1.87
CA GLN A 281 -2.02 -12.12 2.20
C GLN A 281 -3.34 -11.90 1.48
N ARG A 282 -4.18 -11.05 2.07
CA ARG A 282 -5.45 -10.55 1.51
C ARG A 282 -5.61 -9.05 1.83
N ALA A 283 -6.66 -8.41 1.34
CA ALA A 283 -7.01 -7.06 1.76
C ALA A 283 -7.35 -7.01 3.26
N GLY A 284 -7.04 -5.89 3.92
CA GLY A 284 -7.39 -5.69 5.33
C GLY A 284 -8.89 -5.92 5.61
N ARG A 285 -9.22 -6.59 6.73
CA ARG A 285 -10.57 -7.10 7.06
C ARG A 285 -11.74 -6.13 6.83
N ILE A 286 -11.55 -4.84 7.06
CA ILE A 286 -12.61 -3.82 6.84
C ILE A 286 -13.08 -3.75 5.38
N ALA A 287 -12.24 -4.14 4.41
CA ALA A 287 -12.60 -4.20 3.01
C ALA A 287 -13.64 -5.30 2.72
N GLU A 288 -13.50 -6.45 3.36
CA GLU A 288 -14.49 -7.53 3.31
C GLU A 288 -15.79 -7.12 4.01
N ILE A 289 -15.68 -6.51 5.19
CA ILE A 289 -16.84 -5.98 5.95
C ILE A 289 -17.62 -4.94 5.12
N ALA A 290 -16.91 -4.12 4.33
CA ALA A 290 -17.51 -3.14 3.44
C ALA A 290 -18.09 -3.74 2.14
N GLY A 291 -17.91 -5.04 1.90
CA GLY A 291 -18.37 -5.72 0.69
C GLY A 291 -17.60 -5.35 -0.58
N VAL A 292 -16.37 -4.83 -0.45
CA VAL A 292 -15.56 -4.38 -1.59
C VAL A 292 -14.44 -5.35 -1.97
N ALA A 293 -14.22 -6.40 -1.19
CA ALA A 293 -13.33 -7.51 -1.55
C ALA A 293 -14.10 -8.61 -2.30
N ASP A 294 -13.52 -9.15 -3.37
CA ASP A 294 -14.10 -10.28 -4.09
C ASP A 294 -13.61 -11.64 -3.53
N HIS A 295 -13.98 -12.73 -4.21
CA HIS A 295 -13.59 -14.10 -3.84
C HIS A 295 -12.07 -14.35 -3.79
N THR A 296 -11.24 -13.50 -4.42
CA THR A 296 -9.78 -13.59 -4.32
C THR A 296 -9.24 -13.02 -3.01
N GLY A 297 -10.09 -12.35 -2.22
CA GLY A 297 -9.72 -11.65 -0.99
C GLY A 297 -9.15 -10.24 -1.23
N TRP A 298 -9.22 -9.72 -2.46
CA TRP A 298 -8.73 -8.39 -2.83
C TRP A 298 -9.83 -7.54 -3.47
N CYS A 299 -9.61 -6.24 -3.61
CA CYS A 299 -10.67 -5.31 -4.01
C CYS A 299 -10.57 -4.90 -5.49
N PRO A 300 -11.48 -5.35 -6.37
CA PRO A 300 -11.54 -4.88 -7.75
C PRO A 300 -11.99 -3.41 -7.81
N ILE A 301 -11.26 -2.60 -8.58
CA ILE A 301 -11.48 -1.16 -8.71
C ILE A 301 -11.59 -0.71 -10.16
N ASP A 302 -12.20 0.45 -10.37
CA ASP A 302 -11.98 1.28 -11.55
C ASP A 302 -10.58 1.93 -11.45
N PRO A 303 -9.66 1.72 -12.40
CA PRO A 303 -8.28 2.21 -12.30
C PRO A 303 -8.14 3.73 -12.52
N VAL A 304 -9.16 4.44 -13.00
CA VAL A 304 -9.12 5.90 -13.14
C VAL A 304 -9.48 6.58 -11.82
N THR A 305 -10.49 6.05 -11.13
CA THR A 305 -11.11 6.68 -9.95
C THR A 305 -10.79 5.98 -8.64
N PHE A 306 -10.27 4.75 -8.72
CA PHE A 306 -10.11 3.82 -7.60
C PHE A 306 -11.44 3.41 -6.94
N GLU A 307 -12.58 3.76 -7.54
CA GLU A 307 -13.90 3.38 -7.03
C GLU A 307 -14.07 1.86 -7.12
N SER A 308 -14.62 1.25 -6.08
CA SER A 308 -14.91 -0.17 -6.03
C SER A 308 -15.90 -0.53 -7.13
N LYS A 309 -15.61 -1.63 -7.83
CA LYS A 309 -16.54 -2.21 -8.80
C LYS A 309 -17.74 -2.89 -8.17
N LEU A 310 -17.66 -3.16 -6.86
CA LEU A 310 -18.70 -3.86 -6.10
C LEU A 310 -19.63 -2.88 -5.37
N VAL A 311 -19.09 -1.76 -4.88
CA VAL A 311 -19.86 -0.80 -4.05
C VAL A 311 -19.54 0.64 -4.43
N LYS A 312 -20.56 1.34 -4.94
CA LYS A 312 -20.45 2.75 -5.35
C LYS A 312 -20.11 3.67 -4.17
N ASN A 313 -19.39 4.75 -4.47
CA ASN A 313 -18.90 5.79 -3.56
C ASN A 313 -17.88 5.32 -2.53
N ILE A 314 -17.37 4.08 -2.67
CA ILE A 314 -16.24 3.56 -1.89
C ILE A 314 -15.06 3.41 -2.83
N HIS A 315 -13.94 4.03 -2.50
CA HIS A 315 -12.68 3.93 -3.23
C HIS A 315 -11.71 3.04 -2.46
N VAL A 316 -10.91 2.22 -3.15
CA VAL A 316 -9.92 1.34 -2.51
C VAL A 316 -8.53 1.59 -3.10
N ILE A 317 -7.56 1.87 -2.23
CA ILE A 317 -6.19 2.22 -2.61
C ILE A 317 -5.15 1.47 -1.77
N GLY A 318 -3.91 1.46 -2.24
CA GLY A 318 -2.80 0.76 -1.60
C GLY A 318 -2.90 -0.75 -1.81
N ASP A 319 -2.32 -1.50 -0.87
CA ASP A 319 -2.21 -2.95 -1.02
C ASP A 319 -3.57 -3.66 -1.14
N ALA A 320 -4.65 -3.09 -0.61
CA ALA A 320 -5.98 -3.72 -0.63
C ALA A 320 -6.56 -3.84 -2.05
N CYS A 321 -6.18 -2.96 -2.98
CA CYS A 321 -6.72 -2.95 -4.33
C CYS A 321 -6.10 -4.04 -5.23
N LEU A 322 -6.89 -4.52 -6.19
CA LEU A 322 -6.44 -5.29 -7.35
C LEU A 322 -5.98 -4.31 -8.44
N GLY A 323 -4.78 -3.76 -8.27
CA GLY A 323 -4.21 -2.78 -9.20
C GLY A 323 -3.66 -3.36 -10.50
N GLY A 324 -3.64 -4.68 -10.70
CA GLY A 324 -3.00 -5.30 -11.86
C GLY A 324 -1.47 -5.27 -11.77
N GLY A 325 -0.80 -4.68 -12.77
CA GLY A 325 0.65 -4.69 -12.91
C GLY A 325 1.41 -3.78 -11.93
N ILE A 326 0.73 -2.84 -11.27
CA ILE A 326 1.37 -1.97 -10.27
C ILE A 326 1.66 -2.75 -8.98
N PRO A 327 2.89 -2.70 -8.43
CA PRO A 327 3.23 -3.47 -7.24
C PRO A 327 2.53 -2.93 -5.99
N LYS A 328 2.25 -3.83 -5.04
CA LYS A 328 1.76 -3.49 -3.69
C LYS A 328 2.92 -2.92 -2.85
N SER A 329 3.23 -1.63 -3.03
CA SER A 329 4.36 -0.94 -2.40
C SER A 329 3.97 0.42 -1.81
N ALA A 330 4.81 0.98 -0.93
CA ALA A 330 4.59 2.30 -0.33
C ALA A 330 4.52 3.42 -1.38
N SER A 331 5.40 3.39 -2.38
CA SER A 331 5.40 4.37 -3.49
C SER A 331 4.13 4.30 -4.31
N ALA A 332 3.68 3.09 -4.67
CA ALA A 332 2.41 2.88 -5.35
C ALA A 332 1.22 3.35 -4.51
N ALA A 333 1.16 2.97 -3.23
CA ALA A 333 0.09 3.37 -2.33
C ALA A 333 -0.03 4.90 -2.19
N SER A 334 1.09 5.61 -1.98
CA SER A 334 1.10 7.08 -1.91
C SER A 334 0.65 7.71 -3.23
N GLY A 335 1.16 7.23 -4.37
CA GLY A 335 0.75 7.70 -5.70
C GLY A 335 -0.75 7.49 -5.97
N GLN A 336 -1.27 6.30 -5.64
CA GLN A 336 -2.70 5.99 -5.72
C GLN A 336 -3.53 6.88 -4.79
N GLY A 337 -3.06 7.17 -3.58
CA GLY A 337 -3.73 8.08 -2.65
C GLY A 337 -3.92 9.48 -3.21
N LYS A 338 -2.87 10.05 -3.83
CA LYS A 338 -2.93 11.37 -4.48
C LYS A 338 -3.84 11.37 -5.70
N ALA A 339 -3.75 10.35 -6.55
CA ALA A 339 -4.59 10.21 -7.73
C ALA A 339 -6.08 10.02 -7.36
N CYS A 340 -6.37 9.21 -6.34
CA CYS A 340 -7.71 9.02 -5.80
C CYS A 340 -8.28 10.33 -5.23
N ALA A 341 -7.47 11.10 -4.50
CA ALA A 341 -7.89 12.42 -4.02
C ALA A 341 -8.29 13.37 -5.17
N ALA A 342 -7.49 13.41 -6.24
CA ALA A 342 -7.81 14.20 -7.42
C ALA A 342 -9.12 13.74 -8.10
N ALA A 343 -9.32 12.42 -8.23
CA ALA A 343 -10.55 11.85 -8.77
C ALA A 343 -11.77 12.20 -7.92
N ILE A 344 -11.68 12.10 -6.59
CA ILE A 344 -12.74 12.47 -5.66
C ILE A 344 -13.12 13.94 -5.81
N VAL A 345 -12.14 14.84 -5.88
CA VAL A 345 -12.38 16.28 -6.07
C VAL A 345 -13.08 16.56 -7.42
N ALA A 346 -12.65 15.91 -8.50
CA ALA A 346 -13.30 16.03 -9.80
C ALA A 346 -14.76 15.56 -9.73
N LEU A 347 -15.02 14.41 -9.13
CA LEU A 347 -16.35 13.83 -9.01
C LEU A 347 -17.29 14.66 -8.13
N LEU A 348 -16.80 15.23 -7.03
CA LEU A 348 -17.59 16.15 -6.18
C LEU A 348 -17.97 17.44 -6.93
N ALA A 349 -17.12 17.87 -7.87
CA ALA A 349 -17.39 19.00 -8.75
C ALA A 349 -18.24 18.63 -9.99
N GLY A 350 -18.68 17.37 -10.14
CA GLY A 350 -19.40 16.91 -11.33
C GLY A 350 -18.56 16.88 -12.61
N ARG A 351 -17.23 16.84 -12.49
CA ARG A 351 -16.27 16.76 -13.61
C ARG A 351 -15.79 15.33 -13.81
N ALA A 352 -15.43 15.01 -15.04
CA ALA A 352 -14.77 13.74 -15.37
C ALA A 352 -13.37 13.69 -14.71
N PRO A 353 -13.02 12.61 -14.00
CA PRO A 353 -11.66 12.39 -13.52
C PRO A 353 -10.65 12.22 -14.66
N GLU A 354 -9.44 12.72 -14.44
CA GLU A 354 -8.33 12.52 -15.38
C GLU A 354 -7.72 11.12 -15.23
N THR A 355 -7.25 10.56 -16.34
CA THR A 355 -6.53 9.28 -16.33
C THR A 355 -5.20 9.43 -15.57
N PRO A 356 -5.00 8.73 -14.44
CA PRO A 356 -3.77 8.86 -13.67
C PRO A 356 -2.59 8.19 -14.38
N ARG A 357 -1.40 8.81 -14.24
CA ARG A 357 -0.12 8.17 -14.51
C ARG A 357 0.62 8.01 -13.19
N LEU A 358 0.84 6.77 -12.79
CA LEU A 358 1.48 6.43 -11.52
C LEU A 358 2.91 5.99 -11.76
N THR A 359 3.81 6.28 -10.83
CA THR A 359 5.16 5.74 -10.82
C THR A 359 5.34 4.91 -9.55
N GLY A 360 5.67 3.64 -9.72
CA GLY A 360 6.08 2.77 -8.62
C GLY A 360 7.60 2.69 -8.59
N VAL A 361 8.21 2.84 -7.41
CA VAL A 361 9.65 2.63 -7.21
C VAL A 361 9.88 1.75 -6.00
N CYS A 362 10.78 0.78 -6.13
CA CYS A 362 11.24 -0.11 -5.08
C CYS A 362 12.77 -0.08 -5.07
N TYR A 363 13.34 0.55 -4.05
CA TYR A 363 14.74 0.41 -3.72
C TYR A 363 14.94 -0.85 -2.87
N ASN A 364 16.09 -1.50 -3.02
CA ASN A 364 16.53 -2.58 -2.16
C ASN A 364 17.96 -2.30 -1.72
N THR A 365 18.22 -2.38 -0.42
CA THR A 365 19.57 -2.31 0.16
C THR A 365 19.98 -3.72 0.60
N VAL A 366 21.04 -4.27 0.01
CA VAL A 366 21.50 -5.64 0.30
C VAL A 366 22.70 -5.70 1.24
N ALA A 367 23.38 -4.56 1.43
CA ALA A 367 24.43 -4.29 2.42
C ALA A 367 24.57 -2.77 2.58
N PRO A 368 25.20 -2.26 3.65
CA PRO A 368 25.61 -0.86 3.72
C PRO A 368 26.38 -0.45 2.46
N GLY A 369 25.90 0.61 1.77
CA GLY A 369 26.50 1.09 0.53
C GLY A 369 26.30 0.18 -0.69
N TYR A 370 25.37 -0.78 -0.66
CA TYR A 370 24.98 -1.57 -1.82
C TYR A 370 23.47 -1.57 -1.99
N GLY A 371 22.99 -0.75 -2.92
CA GLY A 371 21.58 -0.68 -3.29
C GLY A 371 21.36 -0.89 -4.79
N PHE A 372 20.11 -1.14 -5.14
CA PHE A 372 19.61 -1.10 -6.51
C PHE A 372 18.10 -0.85 -6.51
N LEU A 373 17.57 -0.45 -7.66
CA LEU A 373 16.18 -0.03 -7.79
C LEU A 373 15.49 -0.69 -8.98
N LEU A 374 14.17 -0.78 -8.82
CA LEU A 374 13.21 -0.99 -9.90
C LEU A 374 12.16 0.12 -9.83
N ALA A 375 11.97 0.81 -10.94
CA ALA A 375 10.93 1.81 -11.14
C ALA A 375 10.11 1.45 -12.37
N GLY A 376 8.79 1.58 -12.27
CA GLY A 376 7.85 1.37 -13.37
C GLY A 376 6.87 2.54 -13.46
N ASN A 377 6.42 2.85 -14.67
CA ASN A 377 5.33 3.79 -14.89
C ASN A 377 4.07 3.01 -15.26
N TYR A 378 2.93 3.42 -14.74
CA TYR A 378 1.69 2.66 -14.86
C TYR A 378 0.53 3.58 -15.25
N GLN A 379 -0.32 3.10 -16.14
CA GLN A 379 -1.55 3.77 -16.54
C GLN A 379 -2.72 2.77 -16.61
N PRO A 380 -3.96 3.23 -16.44
CA PRO A 380 -5.15 2.44 -16.71
C PRO A 380 -5.13 1.82 -18.12
N LYS A 381 -5.33 0.50 -18.21
CA LYS A 381 -5.56 -0.24 -19.44
C LYS A 381 -6.71 -1.21 -19.22
N GLY A 382 -7.90 -0.80 -19.66
CA GLY A 382 -9.14 -1.48 -19.31
C GLY A 382 -9.37 -1.44 -17.80
N ASP A 383 -9.38 -2.60 -17.18
CA ASP A 383 -9.79 -2.78 -15.79
C ASP A 383 -8.65 -2.82 -14.77
N ILE A 384 -7.41 -2.63 -15.23
CA ILE A 384 -6.20 -2.73 -14.42
C ILE A 384 -5.22 -1.59 -14.72
N PHE A 385 -4.20 -1.42 -13.89
CA PHE A 385 -3.01 -0.70 -14.30
C PHE A 385 -2.08 -1.63 -15.09
N ALA A 386 -1.62 -1.15 -16.24
CA ALA A 386 -0.56 -1.78 -17.02
C ALA A 386 0.69 -0.91 -16.97
N GLU A 387 1.86 -1.55 -16.99
CA GLU A 387 3.12 -0.85 -17.14
C GLU A 387 3.23 -0.23 -18.54
N VAL A 388 3.76 0.99 -18.60
CA VAL A 388 4.03 1.75 -19.82
C VAL A 388 5.50 2.14 -19.87
N GLU A 389 5.97 2.60 -21.03
CA GLU A 389 7.37 2.96 -21.23
C GLU A 389 7.90 4.01 -20.23
N GLY A 390 9.23 3.96 -20.03
CA GLY A 390 9.95 4.88 -19.16
C GLY A 390 10.18 4.38 -17.72
N GLY A 391 10.00 3.08 -17.45
CA GLY A 391 10.54 2.45 -16.24
C GLY A 391 12.07 2.41 -16.24
N ALA A 392 12.67 2.10 -15.09
CA ALA A 392 14.10 1.97 -14.92
C ALA A 392 14.40 0.80 -13.98
N THR A 393 15.31 -0.10 -14.38
CA THR A 393 15.86 -1.12 -13.49
C THR A 393 17.37 -0.98 -13.48
N SER A 394 17.99 -1.07 -12.31
CA SER A 394 19.45 -1.01 -12.23
C SER A 394 20.09 -2.12 -13.09
N PRO A 395 21.14 -1.83 -13.88
CA PRO A 395 21.85 -2.85 -14.64
C PRO A 395 22.48 -3.89 -13.70
N VAL A 396 22.50 -5.16 -14.10
CA VAL A 396 23.10 -6.24 -13.26
C VAL A 396 24.59 -6.03 -13.04
N ASP A 397 25.32 -5.65 -14.08
CA ASP A 397 26.77 -5.50 -14.08
C ASP A 397 27.22 -4.06 -13.75
N ALA A 398 26.38 -3.30 -13.05
CA ALA A 398 26.72 -1.94 -12.65
C ALA A 398 27.88 -1.89 -11.65
N PRO A 399 28.74 -0.87 -11.72
CA PRO A 399 29.91 -0.75 -10.86
C PRO A 399 29.51 -0.39 -9.41
N ARG A 400 30.44 -0.60 -8.47
CA ARG A 400 30.19 -0.40 -7.03
C ARG A 400 29.80 1.03 -6.67
N GLU A 401 30.29 2.01 -7.42
CA GLU A 401 29.94 3.42 -7.28
C GLU A 401 28.44 3.65 -7.55
N LEU A 402 27.85 2.95 -8.54
CA LEU A 402 26.41 3.03 -8.77
C LEU A 402 25.65 2.40 -7.60
N ARG A 403 26.09 1.24 -7.10
CA ARG A 403 25.45 0.57 -5.95
C ARG A 403 25.44 1.44 -4.70
N ALA A 404 26.55 2.13 -4.42
CA ALA A 404 26.66 3.05 -3.29
C ALA A 404 25.74 4.27 -3.45
N ARG A 405 25.64 4.80 -4.68
CA ARG A 405 24.72 5.89 -4.99
C ARG A 405 23.27 5.46 -4.81
N GLU A 406 22.88 4.32 -5.34
CA GLU A 406 21.51 3.79 -5.25
C GLU A 406 21.11 3.48 -3.79
N ALA A 407 22.04 3.03 -2.95
CA ALA A 407 21.79 2.91 -1.50
C ALA A 407 21.51 4.28 -0.85
N THR A 408 22.27 5.31 -1.23
CA THR A 408 22.06 6.68 -0.74
C THR A 408 20.73 7.26 -1.25
N GLU A 409 20.38 6.97 -2.51
CA GLU A 409 19.10 7.34 -3.11
C GLU A 409 17.92 6.67 -2.41
N ALA A 410 18.08 5.42 -1.95
CA ALA A 410 17.05 4.72 -1.17
C ALA A 410 16.72 5.46 0.14
N GLU A 411 17.73 5.88 0.89
CA GLU A 411 17.55 6.67 2.13
C GLU A 411 16.86 8.00 1.86
N ARG A 412 17.31 8.68 0.80
CA ARG A 412 16.70 9.96 0.39
C ARG A 412 15.25 9.76 -0.05
N TRP A 413 14.96 8.70 -0.79
CA TRP A 413 13.59 8.33 -1.17
C TRP A 413 12.73 8.12 0.06
N PHE A 414 13.23 7.39 1.07
CA PHE A 414 12.49 7.13 2.30
C PHE A 414 12.16 8.43 3.03
N GLN A 415 13.14 9.31 3.23
CA GLN A 415 12.93 10.62 3.85
C GLN A 415 11.89 11.46 3.09
N ILE A 416 11.96 11.49 1.75
CA ILE A 416 11.04 12.26 0.92
C ILE A 416 9.62 11.71 1.03
N ILE A 417 9.43 10.39 0.87
CA ILE A 417 8.08 9.81 0.88
C ILE A 417 7.44 9.91 2.26
N THR A 418 8.19 9.75 3.35
CA THR A 418 7.63 9.86 4.70
C THR A 418 7.30 11.31 5.05
N ALA A 419 8.12 12.29 4.66
CA ALA A 419 7.80 13.71 4.84
C ALA A 419 6.59 14.15 3.99
N ASP A 420 6.50 13.67 2.75
CA ASP A 420 5.37 13.95 1.86
C ASP A 420 4.05 13.34 2.37
N VAL A 421 4.09 12.19 3.04
CA VAL A 421 2.89 11.53 3.58
C VAL A 421 2.53 12.02 4.98
N PHE A 422 3.49 12.04 5.90
CA PHE A 422 3.25 12.26 7.34
C PHE A 422 3.62 13.65 7.84
N GLY A 423 4.39 14.42 7.05
CA GLY A 423 4.69 15.84 7.31
C GLY A 423 6.11 16.09 7.80
#